data_AF-A0A7J6ADD0-F1
#
_entry.id   AF-A0A7J6ADD0-F1
#
_cell.length_a   1.000
_cell.length_b   1.000
_cell.length_c   1.000
_cell.angle_alpha   90.00
_cell.angle_beta   90.00
_cell.angle_gamma   90.00
#
_symmetry.space_group_name_H-M   'P 1'
#
loop_
_entity.id
_entity.type
_entity.pdbx_description
1 polymer ?
#
loop_
_entity_poly.entity_id
_entity_poly.type
_entity_poly.pdbx_seq_one_letter_code
_entity_poly.pdbx_strand_id
1 'polypeptide(L)'
;MSDFPKPFEQYQNHVALRTPFSFLLELLTYYGQSNEENVKRELSEILDDCEKSGDEYTLISIVMCVCERGESRQYGACLSCGSDIAKNIMTAVSCLHVWHPKVSSAVMSMFPDDAGEPHSIKLPDTVRCRAYAMEKLEELKPPCKRCNQLYSLPDPTDHLNTPGTCAETEAISNLLRAEEGVSDQCEITQNMENYFKTNMQKLRKTNNRDYKIDRVYFPN
;
A
#
# COMPACT_ATOMS: atom_id res chain seq x y z
N MET A 1 -24.26 -15.04 7.84
CA MET A 1 -22.98 -15.75 8.10
C MET A 1 -22.97 -17.21 7.62
N SER A 2 -24.09 -17.78 7.14
CA SER A 2 -24.16 -19.17 6.64
C SER A 2 -23.57 -19.39 5.25
N ASP A 3 -23.54 -18.35 4.43
CA ASP A 3 -23.36 -18.53 2.98
C ASP A 3 -21.87 -18.57 2.57
N PHE A 4 -20.98 -18.03 3.41
CA PHE A 4 -19.53 -18.04 3.20
C PHE A 4 -18.77 -18.21 4.53
N PRO A 5 -18.82 -19.38 5.18
CA PRO A 5 -18.19 -19.58 6.49
C PRO A 5 -16.65 -19.59 6.40
N LYS A 6 -16.09 -20.09 5.29
CA LYS A 6 -14.65 -20.31 5.12
C LYS A 6 -13.78 -19.05 5.32
N PRO A 7 -14.11 -17.88 4.74
CA PRO A 7 -13.36 -16.65 5.05
C PRO A 7 -13.29 -16.34 6.54
N PHE A 8 -14.40 -16.47 7.27
CA PHE A 8 -14.44 -16.20 8.71
C PHE A 8 -13.64 -17.23 9.52
N GLU A 9 -13.71 -18.52 9.16
CA GLU A 9 -12.89 -19.57 9.76
C GLU A 9 -11.38 -19.33 9.53
N GLN A 10 -11.01 -18.84 8.35
CA GLN A 10 -9.63 -18.52 8.03
C GLN A 10 -9.12 -17.31 8.84
N TYR A 11 -9.92 -16.25 9.01
CA TYR A 11 -9.56 -15.09 9.84
C TYR A 11 -9.30 -15.44 11.31
N GLN A 12 -9.85 -16.55 11.82
CA GLN A 12 -9.57 -17.00 13.18
C GLN A 12 -8.17 -17.61 13.35
N ASN A 13 -7.58 -18.14 12.26
CA ASN A 13 -6.34 -18.93 12.32
C ASN A 13 -5.20 -18.38 11.46
N HIS A 14 -5.47 -17.39 10.59
CA HIS A 14 -4.51 -16.82 9.67
C HIS A 14 -4.47 -15.31 9.81
N VAL A 15 -3.26 -14.74 9.66
CA VAL A 15 -3.09 -13.29 9.57
C VAL A 15 -3.61 -12.81 8.22
N ALA A 16 -4.49 -11.81 8.25
CA ALA A 16 -4.97 -11.15 7.04
C ALA A 16 -3.79 -10.58 6.26
N LEU A 17 -3.66 -10.93 4.98
CA LEU A 17 -2.59 -10.37 4.14
C LEU A 17 -2.94 -8.97 3.62
N ARG A 18 -4.23 -8.69 3.47
CA ARG A 18 -4.75 -7.43 2.92
C ARG A 18 -5.88 -6.91 3.79
N THR A 19 -6.08 -5.60 3.76
CA THR A 19 -7.26 -5.01 4.40
C THR A 19 -8.50 -5.38 3.59
N PRO A 20 -9.68 -5.54 4.24
CA PRO A 20 -10.93 -5.78 3.53
C PRO A 20 -11.22 -4.72 2.46
N PHE A 21 -10.84 -3.47 2.69
CA PHE A 21 -11.00 -2.39 1.72
C PHE A 21 -10.08 -2.52 0.51
N SER A 22 -8.80 -2.89 0.70
CA SER A 22 -7.88 -3.20 -0.41
C SER A 22 -8.46 -4.31 -1.30
N PHE A 23 -9.01 -5.35 -0.67
CA PHE A 23 -9.67 -6.44 -1.39
C PHE A 23 -10.94 -6.00 -2.13
N LEU A 24 -11.79 -5.17 -1.51
CA LEU A 24 -12.96 -4.59 -2.16
C LEU A 24 -12.56 -3.76 -3.40
N LEU A 25 -11.55 -2.91 -3.27
CA LEU A 25 -11.07 -2.08 -4.37
C LEU A 25 -10.51 -2.93 -5.53
N GLU A 26 -9.81 -4.03 -5.22
CA GLU A 26 -9.38 -5.01 -6.23
C GLU A 26 -10.57 -5.65 -6.95
N LEU A 27 -11.62 -6.06 -6.23
CA LEU A 27 -12.83 -6.61 -6.83
C LEU A 27 -13.52 -5.61 -7.75
N LEU A 28 -13.72 -4.36 -7.29
CA LEU A 28 -14.36 -3.31 -8.09
C LEU A 28 -13.56 -3.01 -9.36
N THR A 29 -12.23 -3.00 -9.28
CA THR A 29 -11.39 -2.75 -10.45
C THR A 29 -11.38 -3.92 -11.42
N TYR A 30 -11.47 -5.17 -10.93
CA TYR A 30 -11.59 -6.37 -11.75
C TYR A 30 -12.94 -6.43 -12.51
N TYR A 31 -14.06 -6.11 -11.84
CA TYR A 31 -15.39 -6.17 -12.45
C TYR A 31 -15.80 -4.88 -13.20
N GLY A 32 -15.25 -3.72 -12.80
CA GLY A 32 -15.65 -2.39 -13.30
C GLY A 32 -14.87 -1.85 -14.50
N GLN A 33 -13.96 -2.64 -15.08
CA GLN A 33 -13.18 -2.32 -16.30
C GLN A 33 -12.58 -0.90 -16.29
N SER A 34 -11.64 -0.64 -15.37
CA SER A 34 -10.63 0.43 -15.43
C SER A 34 -11.07 1.91 -15.46
N ASN A 35 -12.37 2.21 -15.49
CA ASN A 35 -12.87 3.59 -15.44
C ASN A 35 -12.91 4.09 -13.99
N GLU A 36 -12.06 5.07 -13.69
CA GLU A 36 -11.93 5.70 -12.38
C GLU A 36 -13.27 6.21 -11.83
N GLU A 37 -14.11 6.82 -12.67
CA GLU A 37 -15.38 7.39 -12.25
C GLU A 37 -16.42 6.31 -11.90
N ASN A 38 -16.39 5.17 -12.59
CA ASN A 38 -17.23 4.04 -12.21
C ASN A 38 -16.77 3.42 -10.89
N VAL A 39 -15.45 3.26 -10.69
CA VAL A 39 -14.90 2.74 -9.44
C VAL A 39 -15.25 3.66 -8.27
N LYS A 40 -15.09 4.98 -8.45
CA LYS A 40 -15.49 5.99 -7.45
C LYS A 40 -16.98 5.90 -7.14
N ARG A 41 -17.84 5.85 -8.16
CA ARG A 41 -19.30 5.77 -7.97
C ARG A 41 -19.70 4.51 -7.21
N GLU A 42 -19.27 3.34 -7.66
CA GLU A 42 -19.62 2.06 -7.02
C GLU A 42 -19.10 1.99 -5.58
N LEU A 43 -17.88 2.49 -5.35
CA LEU A 43 -17.33 2.55 -3.99
C LEU A 43 -18.11 3.53 -3.10
N SER A 44 -18.50 4.69 -3.63
CA SER A 44 -19.36 5.64 -2.91
C SER A 44 -20.71 5.04 -2.56
N GLU A 45 -21.36 4.32 -3.49
CA GLU A 45 -22.65 3.67 -3.25
C GLU A 45 -22.55 2.60 -2.15
N ILE A 46 -21.50 1.77 -2.19
CA ILE A 46 -21.26 0.76 -1.15
C ILE A 46 -21.02 1.40 0.22
N LEU A 47 -20.25 2.49 0.27
CA LEU A 47 -19.95 3.18 1.52
C LEU A 47 -21.18 3.91 2.08
N ASP A 48 -21.97 4.55 1.22
CA ASP A 48 -23.26 5.15 1.58
C ASP A 48 -24.22 4.13 2.21
N ASP A 49 -24.29 2.92 1.62
CA ASP A 49 -25.13 1.85 2.12
C ASP A 49 -24.61 1.29 3.46
N CYS A 50 -23.28 1.21 3.61
CA CYS A 50 -22.66 0.93 4.89
C CYS A 50 -23.04 2.00 5.93
N GLU A 51 -22.84 3.28 5.66
CA GLU A 51 -23.20 4.35 6.62
C GLU A 51 -24.67 4.31 7.03
N LYS A 52 -25.59 4.11 6.08
CA LYS A 52 -27.04 4.03 6.35
C LYS A 52 -27.43 2.84 7.21
N SER A 53 -26.66 1.75 7.19
CA SER A 53 -26.94 0.58 8.03
C SER A 53 -26.76 0.85 9.53
N GLY A 54 -26.00 1.88 9.90
CA GLY A 54 -25.74 2.25 11.30
C GLY A 54 -24.73 1.33 12.01
N ASP A 55 -24.11 0.39 11.31
CA ASP A 55 -23.07 -0.47 11.85
C ASP A 55 -21.73 0.29 11.97
N GLU A 56 -20.94 -0.02 13.01
CA GLU A 56 -19.63 0.59 13.21
C GLU A 56 -18.58 -0.14 12.35
N TYR A 57 -18.32 0.38 11.15
CA TYR A 57 -17.39 -0.26 10.21
C TYR A 57 -15.94 0.09 10.51
N THR A 58 -15.28 -0.77 11.28
CA THR A 58 -13.84 -0.67 11.61
C THR A 58 -12.90 -0.85 10.40
N LEU A 59 -13.45 -1.07 9.20
CA LEU A 59 -12.75 -1.56 8.01
C LEU A 59 -12.83 -0.61 6.80
N ILE A 60 -13.52 0.53 6.93
CA ILE A 60 -13.61 1.51 5.85
C ILE A 60 -12.33 2.36 5.86
N SER A 61 -11.50 2.17 4.83
CA SER A 61 -10.43 3.10 4.51
C SER A 61 -11.05 4.31 3.83
N ILE A 62 -10.91 5.47 4.46
CA ILE A 62 -11.46 6.73 3.95
C ILE A 62 -10.68 7.33 2.79
N VAL A 63 -9.60 6.69 2.32
CA VAL A 63 -8.77 7.20 1.21
C VAL A 63 -8.41 6.09 0.22
N MET A 64 -8.60 6.38 -1.07
CA MET A 64 -8.00 5.62 -2.18
C MET A 64 -6.95 6.44 -2.89
N CYS A 65 -6.06 5.77 -3.61
CA CYS A 65 -5.16 6.38 -4.56
C CYS A 65 -5.27 5.67 -5.91
N VAL A 66 -5.24 6.45 -6.97
CA VAL A 66 -5.05 5.99 -8.35
C VAL A 66 -3.64 6.37 -8.75
N CYS A 67 -2.80 5.40 -9.08
CA CYS A 67 -1.51 5.66 -9.70
C CYS A 67 -1.47 5.13 -11.13
N GLU A 68 -1.10 5.99 -12.07
CA GLU A 68 -1.24 5.75 -13.49
C GLU A 68 0.01 6.12 -14.29
N ARG A 69 0.19 5.42 -15.42
CA ARG A 69 1.14 5.74 -16.48
C ARG A 69 0.51 5.41 -17.83
N GLY A 70 0.29 6.43 -18.65
CA GLY A 70 -0.41 6.25 -19.93
C GLY A 70 -1.82 5.72 -19.70
N GLU A 71 -2.11 4.53 -20.24
CA GLU A 71 -3.42 3.86 -20.08
C GLU A 71 -3.47 2.91 -18.87
N SER A 72 -2.32 2.58 -18.28
CA SER A 72 -2.26 1.69 -17.12
C SER A 72 -2.62 2.44 -15.85
N ARG A 73 -3.64 1.96 -15.14
CA ARG A 73 -4.12 2.53 -13.88
C ARG A 73 -4.18 1.45 -12.81
N GLN A 74 -3.52 1.70 -11.70
CA GLN A 74 -3.53 0.84 -10.53
C GLN A 74 -4.08 1.58 -9.33
N TYR A 75 -4.83 0.86 -8.53
CA TYR A 75 -5.55 1.41 -7.39
C TYR A 75 -4.90 0.91 -6.09
N GLY A 76 -4.99 1.72 -5.06
CA GLY A 76 -4.54 1.37 -3.72
C GLY A 76 -5.40 2.03 -2.66
N ALA A 77 -5.41 1.42 -1.48
CA ALA A 77 -6.18 1.86 -0.34
C ALA A 77 -5.26 2.17 0.84
N CYS A 78 -5.68 3.08 1.71
CA CYS A 78 -4.94 3.34 2.92
C CYS A 78 -5.12 2.17 3.92
N LEU A 79 -4.09 1.91 4.72
CA LEU A 79 -4.18 0.94 5.81
C LEU A 79 -4.92 1.58 6.99
N SER A 80 -6.26 1.59 6.91
CA SER A 80 -7.11 1.97 8.03
C SER A 80 -7.19 0.79 9.01
N CYS A 81 -6.57 0.95 10.18
CA CYS A 81 -6.53 -0.05 11.24
C CYS A 81 -6.92 0.62 12.56
N GLY A 82 -7.74 -0.03 13.37
CA GLY A 82 -8.26 0.51 14.63
C GLY A 82 -7.22 0.70 15.76
N SER A 83 -5.96 0.31 15.54
CA SER A 83 -4.85 0.57 16.46
C SER A 83 -3.51 0.65 15.74
N ASP A 84 -2.52 1.30 16.34
CA ASP A 84 -1.17 1.37 15.80
C ASP A 84 -0.46 0.01 15.77
N ILE A 85 -0.79 -0.90 16.69
CA ILE A 85 -0.29 -2.27 16.67
C ILE A 85 -0.81 -3.01 15.42
N ALA A 86 -2.11 -2.94 15.16
CA ALA A 86 -2.71 -3.56 13.98
C ALA A 86 -2.14 -2.95 12.69
N LYS A 87 -1.98 -1.62 12.65
CA LYS A 87 -1.36 -0.89 11.55
C LYS A 87 0.06 -1.37 11.29
N ASN A 88 0.89 -1.51 12.34
CA ASN A 88 2.27 -2.00 12.21
C ASN A 88 2.33 -3.45 11.73
N ILE A 89 1.45 -4.32 12.23
CA ILE A 89 1.34 -5.71 11.76
C ILE A 89 0.97 -5.72 10.28
N MET A 90 -0.05 -4.98 9.87
CA MET A 90 -0.48 -4.92 8.47
C MET A 90 0.61 -4.33 7.57
N THR A 91 1.30 -3.27 7.97
CA THR A 91 2.45 -2.73 7.23
C THR A 91 3.56 -3.78 7.07
N ALA A 92 3.92 -4.49 8.14
CA ALA A 92 4.95 -5.53 8.08
C ALA A 92 4.54 -6.71 7.17
N VAL A 93 3.30 -7.19 7.30
CA VAL A 93 2.74 -8.25 6.45
C VAL A 93 2.72 -7.81 4.99
N SER A 94 2.30 -6.57 4.72
CA SER A 94 2.29 -6.02 3.37
C SER A 94 3.70 -5.95 2.80
N CYS A 95 4.68 -5.44 3.55
CA CYS A 95 6.08 -5.41 3.11
C CYS A 95 6.62 -6.81 2.76
N LEU A 96 6.25 -7.83 3.54
CA LEU A 96 6.77 -9.20 3.38
C LEU A 96 6.08 -10.01 2.29
N HIS A 97 4.79 -9.78 2.05
CA HIS A 97 3.97 -10.68 1.24
C HIS A 97 3.19 -10.00 0.12
N VAL A 98 2.90 -8.70 0.24
CA VAL A 98 1.88 -8.04 -0.60
C VAL A 98 2.37 -6.83 -1.36
N TRP A 99 3.43 -6.13 -0.96
CA TRP A 99 3.93 -5.00 -1.73
C TRP A 99 5.10 -5.37 -2.64
N HIS A 100 5.29 -4.56 -3.69
CA HIS A 100 6.43 -4.68 -4.58
C HIS A 100 7.73 -4.50 -3.78
N PRO A 101 8.79 -5.30 -4.01
CA PRO A 101 9.99 -5.26 -3.19
C PRO A 101 10.63 -3.88 -3.05
N LYS A 102 10.60 -3.04 -4.10
CA LYS A 102 11.08 -1.64 -4.01
C LYS A 102 10.26 -0.85 -2.98
N VAL A 103 8.94 -0.88 -3.06
CA VAL A 103 8.04 -0.19 -2.12
C VAL A 103 8.25 -0.69 -0.69
N SER A 104 8.25 -2.01 -0.49
CA SER A 104 8.57 -2.63 0.80
C SER A 104 9.89 -2.12 1.35
N SER A 105 10.88 -1.98 0.47
CA SER A 105 12.21 -1.52 0.85
C SER A 105 12.25 -0.06 1.31
N ALA A 106 11.52 0.82 0.62
CA ALA A 106 11.38 2.22 1.04
C ALA A 106 10.66 2.30 2.39
N VAL A 107 9.51 1.64 2.55
CA VAL A 107 8.75 1.65 3.81
C VAL A 107 9.59 1.13 4.97
N MET A 108 10.31 0.01 4.77
CA MET A 108 11.13 -0.61 5.81
C MET A 108 12.33 0.23 6.25
N SER A 109 12.75 1.22 5.46
CA SER A 109 13.81 2.13 5.89
C SER A 109 13.43 3.05 7.04
N MET A 110 12.13 3.35 7.15
CA MET A 110 11.57 4.27 8.13
C MET A 110 10.70 3.56 9.17
N PHE A 111 10.58 2.23 9.09
CA PHE A 111 9.68 1.44 9.93
C PHE A 111 10.41 0.66 11.03
N PRO A 112 9.84 0.57 12.25
CA PRO A 112 8.70 1.38 12.73
C PRO A 112 9.12 2.86 12.87
N ASP A 113 8.15 3.79 12.78
CA ASP A 113 8.32 5.25 12.64
C ASP A 113 9.70 5.82 13.00
N ASP A 114 10.37 6.42 11.99
CA ASP A 114 11.64 7.13 12.10
C ASP A 114 12.81 6.29 12.64
N ALA A 115 12.78 4.97 12.43
CA ALA A 115 13.88 4.07 12.75
C ALA A 115 15.17 4.29 11.92
N GLY A 116 15.15 5.17 10.91
CA GLY A 116 16.26 5.40 10.00
C GLY A 116 16.10 6.63 9.11
N GLU A 117 16.98 6.75 8.11
CA GLU A 117 16.89 7.77 7.06
C GLU A 117 16.03 7.26 5.89
N PRO A 118 15.21 8.11 5.25
CA PRO A 118 14.35 7.70 4.16
C PRO A 118 15.16 7.22 2.97
N HIS A 119 14.98 5.95 2.59
CA HIS A 119 15.45 5.47 1.29
C HIS A 119 14.30 5.67 0.28
N SER A 120 14.37 6.75 -0.48
CA SER A 120 13.31 7.08 -1.43
C SER A 120 13.41 6.25 -2.71
N ILE A 121 12.25 5.91 -3.26
CA ILE A 121 12.11 5.49 -4.65
C ILE A 121 11.61 6.72 -5.40
N LYS A 122 12.36 7.17 -6.39
CA LYS A 122 11.88 8.22 -7.26
C LYS A 122 11.14 7.57 -8.43
N LEU A 123 9.86 7.83 -8.52
CA LEU A 123 9.03 7.38 -9.64
C LEU A 123 9.41 8.18 -10.90
N PRO A 124 9.29 7.57 -12.10
CA PRO A 124 9.46 8.29 -13.35
C PRO A 124 8.46 9.43 -13.47
N ASP A 125 8.84 10.55 -14.10
CA ASP A 125 7.97 11.72 -14.30
C ASP A 125 6.69 11.42 -15.10
N THR A 126 6.65 10.26 -15.78
CA THR A 126 5.48 9.76 -16.50
C THR A 126 4.41 9.13 -15.60
N VAL A 127 4.74 8.88 -14.33
CA VAL A 127 3.84 8.31 -13.33
C VAL A 127 3.14 9.44 -12.58
N ARG A 128 1.83 9.33 -12.42
CA ARG A 128 1.02 10.25 -11.62
C ARG A 128 0.24 9.47 -10.59
N CYS A 129 0.34 9.84 -9.32
CA CYS A 129 -0.50 9.30 -8.27
C CYS A 129 -1.45 10.39 -7.74
N ARG A 130 -2.74 10.07 -7.63
CA ARG A 130 -3.83 10.96 -7.20
C ARG A 130 -4.59 10.30 -6.07
N ALA A 131 -4.62 10.91 -4.90
CA ALA A 131 -5.35 10.40 -3.74
C ALA A 131 -6.69 11.13 -3.55
N TYR A 132 -7.69 10.40 -3.09
CA TYR A 132 -9.07 10.88 -2.92
C TYR A 132 -9.60 10.43 -1.58
N ALA A 133 -10.18 11.36 -0.81
CA ALA A 133 -10.97 11.00 0.35
C ALA A 133 -12.36 10.53 -0.09
N MET A 134 -12.86 9.43 0.48
CA MET A 134 -14.16 8.86 0.10
C MET A 134 -15.33 9.80 0.35
N GLU A 135 -15.27 10.58 1.42
CA GLU A 135 -16.27 11.62 1.73
C GLU A 135 -16.32 12.72 0.67
N LYS A 136 -15.24 12.87 -0.12
CA LYS A 136 -15.04 13.95 -1.09
C LYS A 136 -14.23 13.46 -2.29
N LEU A 137 -14.81 12.53 -3.06
CA LEU A 137 -14.14 11.91 -4.21
C LEU A 137 -13.79 12.90 -5.33
N GLU A 138 -14.37 14.10 -5.31
CA GLU A 138 -14.07 15.20 -6.23
C GLU A 138 -12.81 16.01 -5.83
N GLU A 139 -12.39 15.96 -4.56
CA GLU A 139 -11.26 16.73 -4.05
C GLU A 139 -9.99 15.87 -4.01
N LEU A 140 -8.94 16.33 -4.70
CA LEU A 140 -7.63 15.72 -4.61
C LEU A 140 -7.03 15.95 -3.22
N LYS A 141 -6.63 14.86 -2.57
CA LYS A 141 -5.85 14.90 -1.35
C LYS A 141 -4.36 14.99 -1.71
N PRO A 142 -3.66 16.07 -1.32
CA PRO A 142 -2.22 16.15 -1.52
C PRO A 142 -1.49 15.05 -0.74
N PRO A 143 -0.35 14.56 -1.25
CA PRO A 143 0.43 13.54 -0.55
C PRO A 143 0.90 14.07 0.81
N CYS A 144 1.10 13.16 1.76
CA CYS A 144 1.70 13.54 3.04
C CYS A 144 3.23 13.67 2.94
N LYS A 145 3.86 14.34 3.91
CA LYS A 145 5.32 14.46 4.01
C LYS A 145 6.02 13.12 3.93
N ARG A 146 5.42 12.07 4.51
CA ARG A 146 5.97 10.71 4.45
C ARG A 146 5.94 10.13 3.04
N CYS A 147 4.89 10.36 2.26
CA CYS A 147 4.81 9.89 0.88
C CYS A 147 5.84 10.61 -0.02
N ASN A 148 6.12 11.89 0.26
CA ASN A 148 7.23 12.59 -0.38
C ASN A 148 8.59 11.98 0.01
N GLN A 149 8.83 11.71 1.29
CA GLN A 149 10.07 11.08 1.73
C GLN A 149 10.29 9.69 1.12
N LEU A 150 9.25 8.88 0.99
CA LEU A 150 9.36 7.49 0.50
C LEU A 150 9.35 7.40 -1.03
N TYR A 151 8.58 8.25 -1.71
CA TYR A 151 8.29 8.10 -3.15
C TYR A 151 8.56 9.36 -3.97
N SER A 152 9.10 10.42 -3.34
CA SER A 152 9.37 11.71 -3.96
C SER A 152 8.16 12.36 -4.63
N LEU A 153 6.94 12.09 -4.12
CA LEU A 153 5.72 12.71 -4.63
C LEU A 153 5.75 14.23 -4.41
N PRO A 154 5.39 15.04 -5.43
CA PRO A 154 5.47 16.49 -5.36
C PRO A 154 4.40 17.10 -4.44
N ASP A 155 4.61 18.36 -4.06
CA ASP A 155 3.65 19.20 -3.32
C ASP A 155 3.05 18.55 -2.06
N PRO A 156 3.88 17.99 -1.15
CA PRO A 156 3.36 17.35 0.05
C PRO A 156 2.81 18.34 1.06
N THR A 157 1.86 17.88 1.86
CA THR A 157 1.49 18.53 3.12
C THR A 157 2.57 18.34 4.18
N ASP A 158 2.53 19.16 5.24
CA ASP A 158 3.41 18.99 6.41
C ASP A 158 3.07 17.78 7.29
N HIS A 159 1.94 17.11 7.03
CA HIS A 159 1.51 15.96 7.82
C HIS A 159 2.45 14.76 7.64
N LEU A 160 2.87 14.18 8.76
CA LEU A 160 3.77 13.05 8.81
C LEU A 160 3.01 11.79 9.26
N ASN A 161 2.52 11.02 8.29
CA ASN A 161 1.88 9.74 8.58
C ASN A 161 2.93 8.64 8.81
N THR A 162 2.49 7.54 9.45
CA THR A 162 3.27 6.30 9.56
C THR A 162 3.68 5.81 8.16
N PRO A 163 4.94 5.36 7.97
CA PRO A 163 5.41 4.80 6.71
C PRO A 163 4.52 3.66 6.22
N GLY A 164 4.17 3.72 4.93
CA GLY A 164 3.44 2.66 4.24
C GLY A 164 1.92 2.68 4.43
N THR A 165 1.36 3.57 5.26
CA THR A 165 -0.08 3.49 5.59
C THR A 165 -0.97 4.28 4.65
N CYS A 166 -0.41 5.21 3.88
CA CYS A 166 -1.15 5.99 2.88
C CYS A 166 -1.49 5.14 1.65
N ALA A 167 -2.60 5.46 0.99
CA ALA A 167 -3.11 4.73 -0.17
C ALA A 167 -2.14 4.70 -1.37
N GLU A 168 -1.32 5.74 -1.49
CA GLU A 168 -0.25 5.87 -2.49
C GLU A 168 0.71 4.68 -2.44
N THR A 169 1.00 4.15 -1.24
CA THR A 169 1.92 3.01 -1.06
C THR A 169 1.43 1.79 -1.82
N GLU A 170 0.16 1.42 -1.64
CA GLU A 170 -0.41 0.26 -2.31
C GLU A 170 -0.58 0.52 -3.81
N ALA A 171 -1.04 1.71 -4.21
CA ALA A 171 -1.23 2.06 -5.61
C ALA A 171 0.08 2.02 -6.39
N ILE A 172 1.16 2.59 -5.83
CA ILE A 172 2.51 2.54 -6.40
C ILE A 172 2.99 1.10 -6.49
N SER A 173 2.84 0.32 -5.40
CA SER A 173 3.21 -1.09 -5.38
C SER A 173 2.53 -1.88 -6.51
N ASN A 174 1.23 -1.66 -6.70
CA ASN A 174 0.46 -2.33 -7.74
C ASN A 174 0.91 -1.88 -9.14
N LEU A 175 1.22 -0.59 -9.33
CA LEU A 175 1.79 -0.08 -10.59
C LEU A 175 3.13 -0.71 -10.93
N LEU A 176 4.05 -0.81 -9.96
CA LEU A 176 5.36 -1.42 -10.19
C LEU A 176 5.27 -2.91 -10.54
N ARG A 177 4.21 -3.61 -10.10
CA ARG A 177 3.95 -5.01 -10.46
C ARG A 177 3.32 -5.17 -11.83
N ALA A 178 2.39 -4.28 -12.17
CA ALA A 178 1.69 -4.33 -13.45
C ALA A 178 2.58 -3.87 -14.61
N GLU A 179 3.49 -2.93 -14.36
CA GLU A 179 4.28 -2.26 -15.39
C GLU A 179 5.79 -2.42 -15.13
N GLU A 180 6.39 -3.49 -15.64
CA GLU A 180 7.84 -3.74 -15.49
C GLU A 180 8.68 -2.53 -15.93
N GLY A 181 8.29 -1.88 -17.03
CA GLY A 181 8.99 -0.69 -17.52
C GLY A 181 8.95 0.50 -16.56
N VAL A 182 7.95 0.61 -15.68
CA VAL A 182 7.95 1.62 -14.59
C VAL A 182 8.92 1.21 -13.50
N SER A 183 8.89 -0.06 -13.11
CA SER A 183 9.81 -0.58 -12.10
C SER A 183 11.25 -0.32 -12.51
N ASP A 184 11.64 -0.63 -13.75
CA ASP A 184 13.02 -0.48 -14.23
C ASP A 184 13.52 0.97 -14.25
N GLN A 185 12.61 1.92 -14.49
CA GLN A 185 12.92 3.35 -14.53
C GLN A 185 12.90 4.01 -13.15
N CYS A 186 12.45 3.31 -12.09
CA CYS A 186 12.48 3.86 -10.74
C CYS A 186 13.93 4.00 -10.25
N GLU A 187 14.33 5.23 -9.93
CA GLU A 187 15.62 5.48 -9.31
C GLU A 187 15.53 5.21 -7.81
N ILE A 188 16.53 4.54 -7.27
CA ILE A 188 16.67 4.32 -5.83
C ILE A 188 17.83 5.19 -5.37
N THR A 189 17.59 6.14 -4.47
CA THR A 189 18.48 7.27 -4.13
C THR A 189 19.71 6.90 -3.28
N GLN A 190 20.35 5.76 -3.56
CA GLN A 190 21.54 5.21 -2.92
C GLN A 190 21.32 4.48 -1.58
N ASN A 191 22.03 3.37 -1.40
CA ASN A 191 22.11 2.48 -0.22
C ASN A 191 20.93 1.57 0.15
N MET A 192 19.81 1.53 -0.58
CA MET A 192 18.74 0.55 -0.27
C MET A 192 19.26 -0.90 -0.31
N GLU A 193 20.07 -1.28 -1.31
CA GLU A 193 20.68 -2.62 -1.36
C GLU A 193 21.64 -2.88 -0.19
N ASN A 194 22.50 -1.91 0.16
CA ASN A 194 23.47 -2.05 1.23
C ASN A 194 22.79 -2.08 2.60
N TYR A 195 21.74 -1.28 2.79
CA TYR A 195 20.90 -1.27 3.97
C TYR A 195 20.17 -2.61 4.12
N PHE A 196 19.54 -3.12 3.07
CA PHE A 196 18.91 -4.44 3.08
C PHE A 196 19.91 -5.55 3.39
N LYS A 197 21.04 -5.60 2.67
CA LYS A 197 22.11 -6.57 2.94
C LYS A 197 22.58 -6.50 4.39
N THR A 198 22.77 -5.30 4.93
CA THR A 198 23.27 -5.08 6.31
C THR A 198 22.23 -5.44 7.37
N ASN A 199 20.98 -4.98 7.23
CA ASN A 199 19.93 -5.26 8.21
C ASN A 199 19.45 -6.72 8.15
N MET A 200 19.39 -7.33 6.95
CA MET A 200 19.13 -8.76 6.83
C MET A 200 20.29 -9.60 7.40
N GLN A 201 21.55 -9.20 7.24
CA GLN A 201 22.68 -9.85 7.92
C GLN A 201 22.55 -9.74 9.45
N LYS A 202 22.12 -8.59 9.98
CA LYS A 202 21.83 -8.45 11.42
C LYS A 202 20.71 -9.40 11.85
N LEU A 203 19.59 -9.43 11.13
CA LEU A 203 18.46 -10.33 11.43
C LEU A 203 18.80 -11.82 11.31
N ARG A 204 19.63 -12.21 10.33
CA ARG A 204 20.19 -13.58 10.20
C ARG A 204 21.01 -13.96 11.42
N LYS A 205 21.86 -13.05 11.92
CA LYS A 205 22.66 -13.26 13.14
C LYS A 205 21.81 -13.35 14.40
N THR A 206 20.70 -12.62 14.47
CA THR A 206 19.80 -12.62 15.64
C THR A 206 18.89 -13.85 15.69
N ASN A 207 18.40 -14.35 14.55
CA ASN A 207 17.36 -15.37 14.51
C ASN A 207 17.82 -16.76 14.03
N ASN A 208 19.10 -16.96 13.71
CA ASN A 208 19.69 -18.23 13.25
C ASN A 208 18.87 -18.93 12.13
N ARG A 209 18.19 -18.13 11.29
CA ARG A 209 17.37 -18.59 10.16
C ARG A 209 17.90 -17.97 8.88
N ASP A 210 18.11 -18.81 7.88
CA ASP A 210 18.73 -18.43 6.60
C ASP A 210 17.67 -17.96 5.60
N TYR A 211 17.38 -16.66 5.61
CA TYR A 211 16.47 -16.05 4.64
C TYR A 211 17.20 -15.77 3.33
N LYS A 212 16.91 -16.51 2.25
CA LYS A 212 17.49 -16.26 0.92
C LYS A 212 16.85 -15.03 0.26
N ILE A 213 17.62 -13.96 0.11
CA ILE A 213 17.19 -12.67 -0.42
C ILE A 213 16.68 -12.78 -1.87
N ASP A 214 17.27 -13.69 -2.66
CA ASP A 214 16.89 -13.91 -4.05
C ASP A 214 15.44 -14.40 -4.17
N ARG A 215 14.89 -15.06 -3.14
CA ARG A 215 13.47 -15.49 -3.13
C ARG A 215 12.48 -14.37 -2.82
N VAL A 216 12.95 -13.24 -2.28
CA VAL A 216 12.12 -12.08 -1.93
C VAL A 216 12.05 -11.12 -3.12
N TYR A 217 13.15 -10.95 -3.86
CA TYR A 217 13.21 -10.07 -5.02
C TYR A 217 12.91 -10.78 -6.35
N PHE A 218 13.16 -12.10 -6.43
CA PHE A 218 12.88 -12.94 -7.60
C PHE A 218 12.14 -14.22 -7.17
N PRO A 219 10.85 -14.12 -6.81
CA PRO A 219 10.05 -15.32 -6.59
C PRO A 219 9.88 -16.04 -7.93
N ASN A 220 10.38 -17.27 -8.02
CA ASN A 220 10.06 -18.19 -9.12
C ASN A 220 8.55 -18.46 -9.19
#